data_AF-A0A2H3G5G5-F1
#
_entry.id   AF-A0A2H3G5G5-F1
#
_cell.length_a   1.000
_cell.length_b   1.000
_cell.length_c   1.000
_cell.angle_alpha   90.00
_cell.angle_beta   90.00
_cell.angle_gamma   90.00
#
_symmetry.space_group_name_H-M   'P 1'
#
loop_
_entity.id
_entity.type
_entity.pdbx_description
1 polymer ?
#
loop_
_entity_poly.entity_id
_entity_poly.type
_entity_poly.pdbx_seq_one_letter_code
_entity_poly.pdbx_strand_id
1 'polypeptide(L)'
;MASHRLFAAFAALSILIGSEASPCKPISSTTEIQATSTFSSETEAATASDATFTTELTSTESSYVTDITITESETATSSAAESTSTVVVSTTETSAFTSTTEAASTTSAAPVETPKIIINGDFESGSIAPWFNFGLGAYADIDSSTVHAGSYSLTMGSQASDWSNTVQVLRKSTLVANQPYSLSLYAKVSSGSSCTAFQAFIDNNDLNDSFGVRISVAGVQIASDFTLLSGEFSLTQTALDSNNPIRVVIRAKCSNGYVAWVDDVQLGISD
;
A
#
# COMPACT_ATOMS: atom_id res chain seq x y z
N MET A 1 52.42 -31.94 25.09
CA MET A 1 53.36 -31.08 24.34
C MET A 1 53.14 -31.43 22.87
N ALA A 2 52.43 -30.69 22.02
CA ALA A 2 52.37 -29.24 21.78
C ALA A 2 53.49 -28.71 20.87
N SER A 3 53.19 -28.60 19.57
CA SER A 3 53.52 -27.42 18.75
C SER A 3 52.69 -27.39 17.45
N HIS A 4 51.88 -26.35 17.27
CA HIS A 4 51.49 -25.88 15.94
C HIS A 4 52.51 -24.82 15.48
N ARG A 5 52.82 -24.74 14.19
CA ARG A 5 53.21 -23.48 13.53
C ARG A 5 52.60 -23.39 12.14
N LEU A 6 52.01 -22.24 11.83
CA LEU A 6 51.59 -21.88 10.48
C LEU A 6 52.79 -21.36 9.68
N PHE A 7 52.71 -21.46 8.35
CA PHE A 7 53.30 -20.47 7.46
C PHE A 7 52.28 -20.15 6.36
N ALA A 8 51.84 -18.88 6.33
CA ALA A 8 51.15 -18.31 5.19
C ALA A 8 52.19 -17.62 4.28
N ALA A 9 51.97 -17.63 2.97
CA ALA A 9 52.82 -16.96 2.00
C ALA A 9 52.03 -15.85 1.28
N PHE A 10 52.53 -14.61 1.38
CA PHE A 10 52.01 -13.44 0.67
C PHE A 10 53.04 -12.97 -0.38
N ALA A 11 52.65 -12.96 -1.64
CA ALA A 11 53.23 -12.16 -2.73
C ALA A 11 52.13 -12.00 -3.80
N ALA A 12 51.60 -10.84 -4.18
CA ALA A 12 52.15 -9.49 -4.43
C ALA A 12 52.72 -9.29 -5.85
N LEU A 13 51.81 -9.18 -6.83
CA LEU A 13 52.02 -8.68 -8.20
C LEU A 13 50.62 -8.59 -8.88
N SER A 14 50.21 -7.59 -9.66
CA SER A 14 50.64 -6.18 -9.79
C SER A 14 49.45 -5.37 -10.36
N ILE A 15 49.36 -4.06 -10.04
CA ILE A 15 48.37 -3.17 -10.66
C ILE A 15 48.95 -2.58 -11.94
N LEU A 16 48.22 -2.70 -13.06
CA LEU A 16 48.39 -1.85 -14.24
C LEU A 16 47.01 -1.34 -14.69
N ILE A 17 46.91 -0.02 -14.80
CA ILE A 17 45.75 0.67 -15.38
C ILE A 17 46.05 0.86 -16.87
N GLY A 18 45.10 0.49 -17.74
CA GLY A 18 45.22 0.67 -19.18
C GLY A 18 43.86 1.01 -19.79
N SER A 19 43.65 2.29 -20.09
CA SER A 19 42.46 2.78 -20.79
C SER A 19 42.78 2.98 -22.26
N GLU A 20 42.31 2.07 -23.12
CA GLU A 20 42.45 2.20 -24.58
C GLU A 20 41.06 2.25 -25.22
N ALA A 21 40.82 3.27 -26.04
CA ALA A 21 39.53 3.48 -26.69
C ALA A 21 39.50 2.82 -28.08
N SER A 22 38.56 1.90 -28.31
CA SER A 22 38.39 1.24 -29.61
C SER A 22 37.84 2.21 -30.67
N PRO A 23 38.55 2.43 -31.80
CA PRO A 23 38.02 3.22 -32.90
C PRO A 23 37.07 2.39 -33.76
N CYS A 24 35.86 2.92 -34.01
CA CYS A 24 34.91 2.32 -34.95
C CYS A 24 35.48 2.35 -36.37
N LYS A 25 35.61 1.17 -37.01
CA LYS A 25 36.00 1.05 -38.41
C LYS A 25 34.78 0.79 -39.30
N PRO A 26 34.46 1.65 -40.28
CA PRO A 26 33.40 1.35 -41.24
C PRO A 26 33.82 0.24 -42.20
N ILE A 27 32.88 -0.64 -42.53
CA ILE A 27 32.98 -1.58 -43.65
C ILE A 27 31.95 -1.14 -44.69
N SER A 28 32.43 -0.74 -45.86
CA SER A 28 31.60 -0.55 -47.05
C SER A 28 31.77 -1.74 -47.98
N SER A 29 30.67 -2.39 -48.33
CA SER A 29 30.56 -3.30 -49.47
C SER A 29 29.25 -2.98 -50.20
N THR A 30 29.34 -2.60 -51.47
CA THR A 30 28.22 -2.14 -52.31
C THR A 30 27.55 -3.28 -53.07
N THR A 31 26.45 -2.97 -53.78
CA THR A 31 25.89 -3.72 -54.93
C THR A 31 25.14 -5.02 -54.58
N GLU A 32 23.88 -5.28 -55.00
CA GLU A 32 22.70 -4.53 -55.53
C GLU A 32 21.53 -5.57 -55.68
N ILE A 33 20.27 -5.34 -56.12
CA ILE A 33 19.54 -4.21 -56.74
C ILE A 33 18.05 -4.22 -56.25
N GLN A 34 17.33 -3.09 -56.36
CA GLN A 34 15.84 -2.95 -56.38
C GLN A 34 15.03 -3.34 -55.11
N ALA A 35 13.83 -2.80 -54.84
CA ALA A 35 12.94 -2.00 -55.71
C ALA A 35 12.32 -0.74 -55.05
N THR A 36 11.82 0.13 -55.92
CA THR A 36 11.20 1.45 -55.72
C THR A 36 10.09 1.58 -54.67
N SER A 37 10.14 2.66 -53.87
CA SER A 37 8.97 3.53 -53.60
C SER A 37 9.43 4.93 -53.21
N THR A 38 8.91 5.94 -53.91
CA THR A 38 9.25 7.36 -53.73
C THR A 38 8.25 8.05 -52.82
N PHE A 39 8.72 8.83 -51.84
CA PHE A 39 8.04 10.05 -51.40
C PHE A 39 9.08 11.13 -51.04
N SER A 40 8.73 12.39 -51.26
CA SER A 40 9.66 13.52 -51.22
C SER A 40 9.88 14.10 -49.83
N SER A 41 11.02 14.78 -49.67
CA SER A 41 11.25 15.74 -48.58
C SER A 41 10.32 16.94 -48.71
N GLU A 42 9.88 17.46 -47.57
CA GLU A 42 9.80 18.90 -47.35
C GLU A 42 10.43 19.23 -45.99
N THR A 43 11.13 20.36 -45.91
CA THR A 43 11.89 20.78 -44.72
C THR A 43 11.56 22.25 -44.45
N GLU A 44 10.68 22.51 -43.50
CA GLU A 44 10.38 23.86 -43.05
C GLU A 44 11.07 24.17 -41.71
N ALA A 45 11.71 25.33 -41.66
CA ALA A 45 12.24 25.89 -40.42
C ALA A 45 11.18 26.81 -39.79
N ALA A 46 10.75 26.51 -38.57
CA ALA A 46 9.86 27.38 -37.81
C ALA A 46 10.68 28.46 -37.07
N THR A 47 10.43 29.73 -37.42
CA THR A 47 11.09 30.90 -36.83
C THR A 47 10.68 31.10 -35.37
N ALA A 48 11.57 31.69 -34.56
CA ALA A 48 11.25 32.11 -33.19
C ALA A 48 10.11 33.13 -33.15
N SER A 49 9.33 33.09 -32.06
CA SER A 49 8.34 34.12 -31.71
C SER A 49 8.49 34.46 -30.22
N ASP A 50 8.34 35.74 -29.89
CA ASP A 50 8.55 36.23 -28.53
C ASP A 50 7.58 35.65 -27.50
N ALA A 51 8.12 35.40 -26.30
CA ALA A 51 7.38 35.18 -25.07
C ALA A 51 8.00 36.04 -23.96
N THR A 52 7.60 37.31 -23.90
CA THR A 52 8.07 38.27 -22.89
C THR A 52 7.64 37.82 -21.49
N PHE A 53 8.59 37.38 -20.66
CA PHE A 53 8.31 36.90 -19.31
C PHE A 53 8.50 38.02 -18.27
N THR A 54 7.39 38.65 -17.87
CA THR A 54 7.39 39.77 -16.92
C THR A 54 7.36 39.26 -15.47
N THR A 55 8.54 39.07 -14.87
CA THR A 55 8.66 38.82 -13.42
C THR A 55 8.84 40.12 -12.65
N GLU A 56 7.75 40.70 -12.17
CA GLU A 56 7.81 41.65 -11.05
C GLU A 56 8.06 40.87 -9.75
N LEU A 57 9.18 41.15 -9.07
CA LEU A 57 9.46 40.66 -7.72
C LEU A 57 9.58 41.86 -6.78
N THR A 58 8.43 42.33 -6.30
CA THR A 58 8.34 43.46 -5.37
C THR A 58 8.48 42.95 -3.93
N SER A 59 9.53 43.41 -3.24
CA SER A 59 9.81 43.04 -1.85
C SER A 59 9.14 43.98 -0.85
N THR A 60 8.60 43.42 0.24
CA THR A 60 8.59 44.10 1.55
C THR A 60 8.68 43.09 2.70
N GLU A 61 9.53 43.36 3.68
CA GLU A 61 9.43 42.76 5.01
C GLU A 61 8.29 43.41 5.81
N SER A 62 7.71 42.71 6.79
CA SER A 62 7.38 43.34 8.08
C SER A 62 7.17 42.31 9.19
N SER A 63 7.46 42.72 10.42
CA SER A 63 7.38 41.92 11.64
C SER A 63 6.14 42.27 12.48
N TYR A 64 5.51 41.26 13.09
CA TYR A 64 4.78 41.44 14.34
C TYR A 64 5.13 40.32 15.31
N VAL A 65 5.42 40.70 16.56
CA VAL A 65 5.60 39.79 17.70
C VAL A 65 4.26 39.66 18.43
N THR A 66 3.97 38.47 18.94
CA THR A 66 2.93 38.30 19.98
C THR A 66 3.48 37.38 21.06
N ASP A 67 3.77 37.94 22.24
CA ASP A 67 4.11 37.16 23.42
C ASP A 67 2.96 36.23 23.83
N ILE A 68 3.28 34.98 24.18
CA ILE A 68 2.37 34.06 24.87
C ILE A 68 2.95 33.81 26.25
N THR A 69 2.48 34.57 27.23
CA THR A 69 2.76 34.33 28.64
C THR A 69 2.05 33.06 29.09
N ILE A 70 2.81 32.00 29.38
CA ILE A 70 2.30 30.81 30.07
C ILE A 70 2.53 31.02 31.57
N THR A 71 1.44 31.03 32.34
CA THR A 71 1.49 31.13 33.81
C THR A 71 1.45 29.72 34.41
N GLU A 72 2.49 29.35 35.15
CA GLU A 72 2.47 28.17 36.01
C GLU A 72 1.54 28.39 37.22
N SER A 73 0.87 27.34 37.68
CA SER A 73 0.17 27.31 38.97
C SER A 73 0.11 25.87 39.48
N GLU A 74 0.02 25.70 40.80
CA GLU A 74 0.59 24.54 41.49
C GLU A 74 -0.39 23.41 41.84
N THR A 75 0.16 22.19 41.85
CA THR A 75 0.05 21.16 42.89
C THR A 75 -1.13 21.19 43.89
N ALA A 76 -1.96 20.13 43.90
CA ALA A 76 -2.51 19.57 45.15
C ALA A 76 -2.95 18.09 45.03
N THR A 77 -2.70 17.32 46.10
CA THR A 77 -2.93 15.87 46.26
C THR A 77 -4.31 15.54 46.87
N SER A 78 -4.74 14.27 46.77
CA SER A 78 -5.72 13.55 47.63
C SER A 78 -7.19 13.63 47.17
N SER A 79 -8.00 12.55 47.18
CA SER A 79 -8.09 11.44 48.13
C SER A 79 -8.83 10.24 47.51
N ALA A 80 -8.69 9.04 48.09
CA ALA A 80 -9.56 7.90 47.81
C ALA A 80 -10.85 7.92 48.65
N ALA A 81 -11.89 7.26 48.15
CA ALA A 81 -13.01 6.72 48.94
C ALA A 81 -13.64 5.53 48.19
N GLU A 82 -13.58 4.33 48.78
CA GLU A 82 -14.37 3.18 48.32
C GLU A 82 -15.83 3.32 48.74
N SER A 83 -16.73 2.56 48.11
CA SER A 83 -18.11 2.37 48.61
C SER A 83 -18.62 0.99 48.26
N THR A 84 -18.06 -0.02 48.92
CA THR A 84 -18.61 -1.38 48.97
C THR A 84 -19.99 -1.35 49.63
N SER A 85 -21.02 -1.84 48.94
CA SER A 85 -22.35 -2.03 49.51
C SER A 85 -22.78 -3.49 49.38
N THR A 86 -22.75 -4.21 50.49
CA THR A 86 -23.31 -5.56 50.61
C THR A 86 -24.70 -5.47 51.25
N VAL A 87 -25.70 -6.05 50.59
CA VAL A 87 -27.06 -6.19 51.14
C VAL A 87 -27.38 -7.67 51.28
N VAL A 88 -27.94 -8.03 52.44
CA VAL A 88 -28.11 -9.42 52.88
C VAL A 88 -29.38 -10.09 52.35
N VAL A 89 -29.32 -11.42 52.26
CA VAL A 89 -30.43 -12.30 51.90
C VAL A 89 -31.49 -12.35 53.00
N SER A 90 -32.76 -12.32 52.60
CA SER A 90 -33.89 -12.88 53.35
C SER A 90 -34.73 -13.76 52.43
N THR A 91 -35.21 -14.88 52.95
CA THR A 91 -35.97 -15.92 52.22
C THR A 91 -37.40 -16.05 52.74
N THR A 92 -38.24 -16.80 52.01
CA THR A 92 -39.65 -17.13 52.30
C THR A 92 -40.63 -15.94 52.08
N GLU A 93 -41.90 -16.14 51.68
CA GLU A 93 -42.71 -17.37 51.66
C GLU A 93 -43.28 -17.75 50.27
N THR A 94 -43.80 -18.97 50.19
CA THR A 94 -44.43 -19.56 48.99
C THR A 94 -45.80 -18.97 48.69
N SER A 95 -46.05 -18.53 47.45
CA SER A 95 -47.40 -18.37 46.91
C SER A 95 -47.49 -18.99 45.51
N ALA A 96 -48.36 -19.99 45.36
CA ALA A 96 -48.47 -20.79 44.15
C ALA A 96 -49.39 -20.13 43.11
N PHE A 97 -48.84 -19.24 42.29
CA PHE A 97 -49.51 -18.77 41.07
C PHE A 97 -49.09 -19.62 39.87
N THR A 98 -50.07 -20.19 39.18
CA THR A 98 -49.88 -20.95 37.93
C THR A 98 -49.53 -20.00 36.79
N SER A 99 -48.26 -19.59 36.72
CA SER A 99 -47.74 -18.87 35.57
C SER A 99 -47.66 -19.82 34.37
N THR A 100 -48.48 -19.58 33.35
CA THR A 100 -48.30 -20.22 32.05
C THR A 100 -47.03 -19.66 31.43
N THR A 101 -45.97 -20.47 31.37
CA THR A 101 -44.73 -20.09 30.68
C THR A 101 -45.00 -19.96 29.19
N GLU A 102 -45.35 -18.74 28.76
CA GLU A 102 -45.31 -18.36 27.36
C GLU A 102 -43.89 -18.57 26.86
N ALA A 103 -43.73 -19.43 25.86
CA ALA A 103 -42.42 -19.79 25.34
C ALA A 103 -41.79 -18.56 24.69
N ALA A 104 -40.80 -17.96 25.37
CA ALA A 104 -40.09 -16.79 24.89
C ALA A 104 -39.48 -17.10 23.52
N SER A 105 -40.14 -16.61 22.47
CA SER A 105 -39.74 -16.89 21.09
C SER A 105 -38.36 -16.28 20.88
N THR A 106 -37.35 -17.15 20.74
CA THR A 106 -35.99 -16.74 20.43
C THR A 106 -35.94 -16.27 18.98
N THR A 107 -36.35 -15.02 18.76
CA THR A 107 -36.14 -14.30 17.51
C THR A 107 -34.63 -14.19 17.31
N SER A 108 -34.07 -15.19 16.61
CA SER A 108 -32.70 -15.14 16.10
C SER A 108 -32.61 -13.89 15.24
N ALA A 109 -31.82 -12.91 15.70
CA ALA A 109 -31.51 -11.74 14.90
C ALA A 109 -30.88 -12.24 13.59
N ALA A 110 -31.42 -11.78 12.45
CA ALA A 110 -30.78 -12.05 11.18
C ALA A 110 -29.32 -11.54 11.24
N PRO A 111 -28.36 -12.25 10.60
CA PRO A 111 -26.99 -11.75 10.51
C PRO A 111 -27.00 -10.30 10.01
N VAL A 112 -26.31 -9.42 10.73
CA VAL A 112 -26.06 -8.07 10.24
C VAL A 112 -25.01 -8.22 9.16
N GLU A 113 -25.46 -8.25 7.90
CA GLU A 113 -24.61 -8.28 6.72
C GLU A 113 -23.63 -7.10 6.75
N THR A 114 -22.39 -7.36 7.16
CA THR A 114 -21.33 -6.34 7.19
C THR A 114 -21.14 -5.82 5.76
N PRO A 115 -21.33 -4.51 5.50
CA PRO A 115 -21.38 -4.00 4.13
C PRO A 115 -20.05 -4.26 3.42
N LYS A 116 -20.05 -5.00 2.30
CA LYS A 116 -18.84 -5.34 1.53
C LYS A 116 -18.17 -4.06 1.00
N ILE A 117 -17.11 -3.62 1.69
CA ILE A 117 -16.36 -2.38 1.39
C ILE A 117 -15.48 -2.55 0.15
N ILE A 118 -14.81 -3.71 0.02
CA ILE A 118 -14.00 -4.07 -1.16
C ILE A 118 -14.88 -4.70 -2.23
N ILE A 119 -14.82 -4.20 -3.45
CA ILE A 119 -15.48 -4.76 -4.62
C ILE A 119 -14.46 -5.59 -5.41
N ASN A 120 -14.75 -6.85 -5.72
CA ASN A 120 -13.85 -7.72 -6.50
C ASN A 120 -12.40 -7.73 -5.93
N GLY A 121 -12.27 -7.88 -4.61
CA GLY A 121 -10.97 -8.15 -3.94
C GLY A 121 -10.59 -9.65 -3.98
N ASP A 122 -11.61 -10.45 -4.29
CA ASP A 122 -11.66 -11.87 -4.59
C ASP A 122 -11.32 -12.18 -6.06
N PHE A 123 -11.21 -11.17 -6.94
CA PHE A 123 -10.83 -11.24 -8.37
C PHE A 123 -11.58 -12.23 -9.31
N GLU A 124 -12.47 -13.07 -8.78
CA GLU A 124 -13.25 -14.12 -9.47
C GLU A 124 -14.13 -13.64 -10.63
N SER A 125 -14.28 -12.32 -10.84
CA SER A 125 -14.91 -11.77 -12.04
C SER A 125 -14.10 -11.96 -13.33
N GLY A 126 -12.85 -12.43 -13.25
CA GLY A 126 -11.94 -12.53 -14.39
C GLY A 126 -11.50 -11.16 -14.94
N SER A 127 -11.58 -10.12 -14.10
CA SER A 127 -11.18 -8.75 -14.42
C SER A 127 -10.58 -8.08 -13.19
N ILE A 128 -9.65 -7.13 -13.38
CA ILE A 128 -9.17 -6.28 -12.29
C ILE A 128 -10.19 -5.21 -11.88
N ALA A 129 -11.25 -4.94 -12.67
CA ALA A 129 -12.20 -3.86 -12.36
C ALA A 129 -12.95 -4.12 -11.02
N PRO A 130 -13.22 -3.10 -10.18
CA PRO A 130 -12.98 -1.68 -10.38
C PRO A 130 -11.63 -1.17 -9.86
N TRP A 131 -10.66 -2.07 -9.59
CA TRP A 131 -9.29 -1.66 -9.34
C TRP A 131 -8.66 -1.06 -10.60
N PHE A 132 -7.72 -0.14 -10.43
CA PHE A 132 -6.87 0.34 -11.52
C PHE A 132 -5.40 0.38 -11.08
N ASN A 133 -4.49 0.21 -12.05
CA ASN A 133 -3.06 0.20 -11.83
C ASN A 133 -2.39 1.48 -12.34
N PHE A 134 -1.36 1.97 -11.65
CA PHE A 134 -0.51 3.07 -12.10
C PHE A 134 0.92 2.98 -11.52
N GLY A 135 1.84 3.68 -12.18
CA GLY A 135 3.27 3.73 -11.86
C GLY A 135 4.11 3.74 -13.13
N LEU A 136 5.42 4.02 -13.01
CA LEU A 136 6.30 4.03 -14.18
C LEU A 136 6.48 2.61 -14.72
N GLY A 137 6.07 2.38 -15.97
CA GLY A 137 6.06 1.05 -16.60
C GLY A 137 5.24 0.00 -15.84
N ALA A 138 4.33 0.43 -14.96
CA ALA A 138 3.53 -0.45 -14.13
C ALA A 138 2.44 -1.16 -14.94
N TYR A 139 2.12 -2.38 -14.54
CA TYR A 139 0.98 -3.14 -15.03
C TYR A 139 0.36 -3.96 -13.89
N ALA A 140 -0.91 -4.28 -14.05
CA ALA A 140 -1.58 -5.37 -13.36
C ALA A 140 -2.61 -6.03 -14.29
N ASP A 141 -2.84 -7.32 -14.10
CA ASP A 141 -3.76 -8.15 -14.88
C ASP A 141 -4.28 -9.31 -14.01
N ILE A 142 -5.07 -10.20 -14.58
CA ILE A 142 -5.56 -11.42 -13.90
C ILE A 142 -4.69 -12.63 -14.25
N ASP A 143 -4.34 -13.43 -13.24
CA ASP A 143 -3.60 -14.69 -13.37
C ASP A 143 -4.48 -15.86 -12.90
N SER A 144 -4.62 -16.90 -13.73
CA SER A 144 -5.38 -18.13 -13.42
C SER A 144 -4.48 -19.36 -13.20
N SER A 145 -3.20 -19.13 -12.91
CA SER A 145 -2.17 -20.15 -12.70
C SER A 145 -1.49 -20.04 -11.33
N THR A 146 -1.42 -18.82 -10.77
CA THR A 146 -0.92 -18.55 -9.42
C THR A 146 -2.01 -17.86 -8.61
N VAL A 147 -2.85 -18.66 -7.96
CA VAL A 147 -4.01 -18.20 -7.17
C VAL A 147 -3.92 -18.70 -5.73
N HIS A 148 -4.52 -17.99 -4.77
CA HIS A 148 -4.67 -18.45 -3.39
C HIS A 148 -5.95 -19.27 -3.25
N ALA A 149 -7.06 -18.73 -3.76
CA ALA A 149 -8.37 -19.34 -3.77
C ALA A 149 -9.01 -19.25 -5.17
N GLY A 150 -10.19 -19.85 -5.34
CA GLY A 150 -11.00 -19.67 -6.55
C GLY A 150 -10.31 -20.09 -7.85
N SER A 151 -10.31 -19.16 -8.81
CA SER A 151 -9.98 -19.32 -10.22
C SER A 151 -8.97 -18.26 -10.70
N TYR A 152 -8.92 -17.10 -10.03
CA TYR A 152 -8.23 -15.90 -10.48
C TYR A 152 -7.59 -15.11 -9.33
N SER A 153 -6.37 -14.62 -9.51
CA SER A 153 -5.74 -13.62 -8.63
C SER A 153 -5.30 -12.39 -9.43
N LEU A 154 -4.99 -11.30 -8.73
CA LEU A 154 -4.35 -10.12 -9.31
C LEU A 154 -2.85 -10.35 -9.43
N THR A 155 -2.30 -10.33 -10.64
CA THR A 155 -0.84 -10.23 -10.86
C THR A 155 -0.43 -8.78 -11.13
N MET A 156 0.73 -8.36 -10.64
CA MET A 156 1.22 -6.99 -10.82
C MET A 156 2.75 -6.87 -10.85
N GLY A 157 3.27 -5.97 -11.69
CA GLY A 157 4.72 -5.73 -11.84
C GLY A 157 5.04 -4.40 -12.51
N SER A 158 6.34 -4.12 -12.73
CA SER A 158 6.80 -2.94 -13.46
C SER A 158 7.92 -3.29 -14.44
N GLN A 159 7.75 -2.87 -15.69
CA GLN A 159 8.79 -2.96 -16.73
C GLN A 159 9.96 -1.99 -16.45
N ALA A 160 9.73 -0.93 -15.67
CA ALA A 160 10.75 0.04 -15.26
C ALA A 160 11.50 -0.36 -13.97
N SER A 161 11.18 -1.52 -13.37
CA SER A 161 11.70 -1.95 -12.06
C SER A 161 11.34 -1.03 -10.88
N ASP A 162 10.22 -0.31 -10.99
CA ASP A 162 9.72 0.61 -9.96
C ASP A 162 8.42 0.11 -9.30
N TRP A 163 7.80 0.93 -8.44
CA TRP A 163 6.52 0.62 -7.82
C TRP A 163 5.39 0.48 -8.85
N SER A 164 4.81 -0.72 -8.93
CA SER A 164 3.46 -0.92 -9.46
C SER A 164 2.46 -0.71 -8.33
N ASN A 165 1.44 0.13 -8.55
CA ASN A 165 0.43 0.49 -7.54
C ASN A 165 -0.96 0.14 -8.10
N THR A 166 -1.64 -0.83 -7.50
CA THR A 166 -3.04 -1.18 -7.83
C THR A 166 -3.94 -0.67 -6.71
N VAL A 167 -4.99 0.08 -7.05
CA VAL A 167 -5.79 0.82 -6.08
C VAL A 167 -7.28 0.72 -6.36
N GLN A 168 -8.09 0.86 -5.31
CA GLN A 168 -9.54 0.94 -5.39
C GLN A 168 -10.05 2.13 -4.57
N VAL A 169 -10.83 3.01 -5.18
CA VAL A 169 -11.52 4.11 -4.49
C VAL A 169 -12.69 3.55 -3.69
N LEU A 170 -12.67 3.77 -2.39
CA LEU A 170 -13.72 3.33 -1.48
C LEU A 170 -14.90 4.30 -1.50
N ARG A 171 -16.11 3.77 -1.34
CA ARG A 171 -17.32 4.59 -1.18
C ARG A 171 -17.36 5.10 0.26
N LYS A 172 -17.17 6.41 0.46
CA LYS A 172 -17.18 7.01 1.82
C LYS A 172 -18.45 6.71 2.63
N SER A 173 -19.58 6.46 1.96
CA SER A 173 -20.85 6.04 2.59
C SER A 173 -20.86 4.62 3.18
N THR A 174 -19.81 3.82 2.98
CA THR A 174 -19.63 2.51 3.65
C THR A 174 -18.54 2.56 4.72
N LEU A 175 -18.10 3.76 5.12
CA LEU A 175 -17.02 4.00 6.07
C LEU A 175 -17.55 4.84 7.25
N VAL A 176 -17.08 4.51 8.45
CA VAL A 176 -17.49 5.14 9.72
C VAL A 176 -16.27 5.78 10.39
N ALA A 177 -16.42 7.01 10.88
CA ALA A 177 -15.33 7.72 11.55
C ALA A 177 -15.02 7.11 12.93
N ASN A 178 -13.73 7.06 13.26
CA ASN A 178 -13.18 6.59 14.53
C ASN A 178 -13.45 5.11 14.86
N GLN A 179 -13.94 4.33 13.89
CA GLN A 179 -14.06 2.87 13.99
C GLN A 179 -12.71 2.20 13.67
N PRO A 180 -12.29 1.15 14.40
CA PRO A 180 -11.21 0.26 13.96
C PRO A 180 -11.63 -0.55 12.73
N TYR A 181 -10.71 -0.62 11.77
CA TYR A 181 -10.85 -1.36 10.52
C TYR A 181 -9.63 -2.23 10.27
N SER A 182 -9.85 -3.48 9.89
CA SER A 182 -8.81 -4.40 9.46
C SER A 182 -8.80 -4.49 7.94
N LEU A 183 -7.67 -4.13 7.33
CA LEU A 183 -7.35 -4.44 5.94
C LEU A 183 -6.57 -5.76 5.93
N SER A 184 -7.07 -6.76 5.20
CA SER A 184 -6.40 -8.05 5.03
C SER A 184 -6.35 -8.48 3.56
N LEU A 185 -5.34 -9.29 3.21
CA LEU A 185 -5.16 -9.86 1.87
C LEU A 185 -4.14 -11.01 1.93
N TYR A 186 -4.16 -11.88 0.92
CA TYR A 186 -3.08 -12.82 0.67
C TYR A 186 -2.13 -12.25 -0.39
N ALA A 187 -0.82 -12.36 -0.16
CA ALA A 187 0.20 -11.85 -1.07
C ALA A 187 1.33 -12.87 -1.30
N LYS A 188 1.86 -12.92 -2.53
CA LYS A 188 2.98 -13.77 -2.96
C LYS A 188 3.90 -13.01 -3.91
N VAL A 189 5.18 -13.35 -3.98
CA VAL A 189 6.10 -12.82 -5.01
C VAL A 189 6.84 -13.90 -5.78
N SER A 190 7.10 -13.63 -7.05
CA SER A 190 7.86 -14.50 -7.97
C SER A 190 9.35 -14.67 -7.60
N SER A 191 9.91 -13.74 -6.83
CA SER A 191 11.28 -13.82 -6.32
C SER A 191 11.45 -12.90 -5.11
N GLY A 192 11.90 -13.45 -3.99
CA GLY A 192 12.09 -12.69 -2.75
C GLY A 192 13.24 -11.68 -2.79
N SER A 193 14.20 -11.86 -3.71
CA SER A 193 15.32 -10.92 -3.92
C SER A 193 15.03 -9.90 -5.02
N SER A 194 14.25 -10.27 -6.04
CA SER A 194 13.89 -9.37 -7.15
C SER A 194 12.69 -8.47 -6.83
N CYS A 195 11.77 -8.94 -5.99
CA CYS A 195 10.72 -8.12 -5.38
C CYS A 195 11.20 -7.64 -4.01
N THR A 196 11.69 -6.42 -3.94
CA THR A 196 12.39 -5.90 -2.75
C THR A 196 11.44 -5.48 -1.63
N ALA A 197 10.23 -5.03 -1.99
CA ALA A 197 9.19 -4.64 -1.03
C ALA A 197 7.78 -4.86 -1.58
N PHE A 198 6.86 -5.21 -0.69
CA PHE A 198 5.41 -5.26 -0.92
C PHE A 198 4.71 -4.47 0.19
N GLN A 199 3.70 -3.67 -0.15
CA GLN A 199 2.98 -2.83 0.79
C GLN A 199 1.47 -2.77 0.51
N ALA A 200 0.66 -2.71 1.57
CA ALA A 200 -0.77 -2.44 1.50
C ALA A 200 -1.19 -1.43 2.60
N PHE A 201 -2.05 -0.48 2.27
CA PHE A 201 -2.48 0.59 3.18
C PHE A 201 -3.72 1.32 2.66
N ILE A 202 -4.33 2.14 3.51
CA ILE A 202 -5.38 3.09 3.11
C ILE A 202 -4.78 4.49 2.97
N ASP A 203 -5.17 5.22 1.95
CA ASP A 203 -4.67 6.57 1.65
C ASP A 203 -5.81 7.57 1.36
N ASN A 204 -5.50 8.86 1.50
CA ASN A 204 -6.36 10.03 1.23
C ASN A 204 -5.62 11.16 0.49
N ASN A 205 -4.35 10.98 0.09
CA ASN A 205 -3.51 12.10 -0.40
C ASN A 205 -2.41 11.63 -1.35
N ASP A 206 -2.82 10.90 -2.39
CA ASP A 206 -1.98 10.43 -3.50
C ASP A 206 -0.67 9.77 -3.03
N LEU A 207 -0.83 8.76 -2.16
CA LEU A 207 0.20 7.95 -1.52
C LEU A 207 1.03 8.64 -0.43
N ASN A 208 0.91 9.97 -0.27
CA ASN A 208 1.71 10.78 0.66
C ASN A 208 1.21 10.72 2.12
N ASP A 209 -0.11 10.65 2.31
CA ASP A 209 -0.76 10.44 3.61
C ASP A 209 -1.43 9.06 3.62
N SER A 210 -1.37 8.38 4.76
CA SER A 210 -1.89 7.02 4.92
C SER A 210 -2.39 6.78 6.34
N PHE A 211 -3.59 6.24 6.47
CA PHE A 211 -4.18 5.94 7.78
C PHE A 211 -3.54 4.71 8.42
N GLY A 212 -3.30 4.80 9.73
CA GLY A 212 -2.74 3.69 10.50
C GLY A 212 -1.32 3.32 10.09
N VAL A 213 -0.97 2.06 10.31
CA VAL A 213 0.34 1.51 9.95
C VAL A 213 0.25 0.85 8.58
N ARG A 214 1.16 1.19 7.66
CA ARG A 214 1.25 0.50 6.37
C ARG A 214 1.69 -0.95 6.59
N ILE A 215 0.89 -1.90 6.12
CA ILE A 215 1.33 -3.29 5.94
C ILE A 215 2.52 -3.23 5.00
N SER A 216 3.67 -3.73 5.43
CA SER A 216 4.94 -3.60 4.68
C SER A 216 5.86 -4.79 4.97
N VAL A 217 6.16 -5.57 3.93
CA VAL A 217 7.03 -6.76 4.03
C VAL A 217 8.08 -6.75 2.92
N ALA A 218 9.24 -7.33 3.20
CA ALA A 218 10.25 -7.63 2.18
C ALA A 218 9.82 -8.88 1.40
N GLY A 219 10.11 -8.95 0.09
CA GLY A 219 9.64 -10.06 -0.74
C GLY A 219 10.11 -11.44 -0.26
N VAL A 220 11.28 -11.53 0.37
CA VAL A 220 11.78 -12.78 1.00
C VAL A 220 10.81 -13.39 2.01
N GLN A 221 9.91 -12.59 2.61
CA GLN A 221 8.92 -13.06 3.59
C GLN A 221 7.69 -13.70 2.91
N ILE A 222 7.43 -13.39 1.63
CA ILE A 222 6.24 -13.80 0.88
C ILE A 222 6.59 -14.48 -0.46
N ALA A 223 7.83 -14.96 -0.61
CA ALA A 223 8.32 -15.61 -1.83
C ALA A 223 8.06 -17.12 -1.87
N SER A 224 7.78 -17.76 -0.73
CA SER A 224 7.53 -19.20 -0.68
C SER A 224 6.10 -19.53 -1.10
N ASP A 225 5.12 -18.86 -0.48
CA ASP A 225 3.71 -19.04 -0.82
C ASP A 225 2.86 -17.82 -0.47
N PHE A 226 1.58 -17.85 -0.85
CA PHE A 226 0.59 -16.86 -0.46
C PHE A 226 0.53 -16.74 1.06
N THR A 227 0.86 -15.55 1.54
CA THR A 227 0.98 -15.23 2.96
C THR A 227 -0.12 -14.23 3.31
N LEU A 228 -0.91 -14.55 4.35
CA LEU A 228 -1.88 -13.61 4.91
C LEU A 228 -1.14 -12.40 5.49
N LEU A 229 -1.48 -11.21 5.01
CA LEU A 229 -1.05 -9.94 5.55
C LEU A 229 -2.29 -9.20 6.07
N SER A 230 -2.19 -8.60 7.25
CA SER A 230 -3.28 -7.85 7.88
C SER A 230 -2.74 -6.59 8.57
N GLY A 231 -3.57 -5.55 8.67
CA GLY A 231 -3.19 -4.30 9.34
C GLY A 231 -4.39 -3.45 9.75
N GLU A 232 -4.30 -2.87 10.94
CA GLU A 232 -5.34 -2.05 11.56
C GLU A 232 -5.18 -0.56 11.23
N PHE A 233 -6.31 0.11 10.99
CA PHE A 233 -6.37 1.57 10.84
C PHE A 233 -7.72 2.13 11.35
N SER A 234 -7.80 3.45 11.45
CA SER A 234 -9.07 4.16 11.68
C SER A 234 -9.11 5.44 10.86
N LEU A 235 -10.30 5.81 10.39
CA LEU A 235 -10.53 7.02 9.60
C LEU A 235 -11.04 8.14 10.51
N THR A 236 -10.54 9.36 10.35
CA THR A 236 -11.09 10.52 11.06
C THR A 236 -12.35 11.03 10.36
N GLN A 237 -13.23 11.73 11.08
CA GLN A 237 -14.38 12.40 10.45
C GLN A 237 -13.93 13.40 9.38
N THR A 238 -12.87 14.16 9.66
CA THR A 238 -12.21 15.07 8.70
C THR A 238 -11.79 14.39 7.40
N ALA A 239 -11.33 13.13 7.46
CA ALA A 239 -11.00 12.36 6.27
C ALA A 239 -12.24 11.99 5.45
N LEU A 240 -13.34 11.60 6.10
CA LEU A 240 -14.61 11.34 5.42
C LEU A 240 -15.17 12.62 4.78
N ASP A 241 -15.18 13.73 5.51
CA ASP A 241 -15.74 15.02 5.07
C ASP A 241 -14.92 15.71 3.98
N SER A 242 -13.64 15.36 3.83
CA SER A 242 -12.77 15.93 2.78
C SER A 242 -13.23 15.56 1.37
N ASN A 243 -12.89 16.39 0.37
CA ASN A 243 -13.13 16.07 -1.05
C ASN A 243 -12.16 15.00 -1.61
N ASN A 244 -11.10 14.65 -0.89
CA ASN A 244 -10.11 13.68 -1.37
C ASN A 244 -10.70 12.26 -1.41
N PRO A 245 -10.39 11.44 -2.42
CA PRO A 245 -10.78 10.04 -2.44
C PRO A 245 -10.07 9.28 -1.31
N ILE A 246 -10.77 8.38 -0.63
CA ILE A 246 -10.14 7.37 0.23
C ILE A 246 -9.94 6.13 -0.63
N ARG A 247 -8.75 5.53 -0.64
CA ARG A 247 -8.43 4.33 -1.43
C ARG A 247 -7.78 3.26 -0.58
N VAL A 248 -8.04 1.99 -0.93
CA VAL A 248 -7.09 0.91 -0.66
C VAL A 248 -5.99 1.01 -1.71
N VAL A 249 -4.73 0.95 -1.26
CA VAL A 249 -3.55 0.90 -2.10
C VAL A 249 -2.80 -0.38 -1.82
N ILE A 250 -2.51 -1.14 -2.87
CA ILE A 250 -1.66 -2.33 -2.84
C ILE A 250 -0.53 -2.09 -3.84
N ARG A 251 0.73 -2.31 -3.43
CA ARG A 251 1.88 -2.01 -4.29
C ARG A 251 3.07 -2.91 -4.07
N ALA A 252 3.77 -3.22 -5.16
CA ALA A 252 4.95 -4.06 -5.19
C ALA A 252 6.09 -3.37 -5.93
N LYS A 253 7.33 -3.52 -5.44
CA LYS A 253 8.55 -3.09 -6.13
C LYS A 253 9.37 -4.30 -6.56
N CYS A 254 9.06 -4.78 -7.75
CA CYS A 254 9.75 -5.89 -8.41
C CYS A 254 10.64 -5.39 -9.56
N SER A 255 11.80 -6.02 -9.76
CA SER A 255 12.61 -5.85 -10.97
C SER A 255 11.82 -6.29 -12.22
N ASN A 256 12.16 -5.73 -13.38
CA ASN A 256 11.56 -6.14 -14.65
C ASN A 256 11.68 -7.67 -14.85
N GLY A 257 10.61 -8.30 -15.36
CA GLY A 257 10.47 -9.75 -15.46
C GLY A 257 9.97 -10.46 -14.18
N TYR A 258 9.77 -9.73 -13.07
CA TYR A 258 9.24 -10.25 -11.81
C TYR A 258 7.94 -9.55 -11.40
N VAL A 259 7.03 -10.33 -10.82
CA VAL A 259 5.69 -9.93 -10.37
C VAL A 259 5.44 -10.27 -8.90
N ALA A 260 4.46 -9.59 -8.32
CA ALA A 260 3.72 -10.02 -7.13
C ALA A 260 2.31 -10.49 -7.54
N TRP A 261 1.74 -11.40 -6.74
CA TRP A 261 0.34 -11.80 -6.82
C TRP A 261 -0.38 -11.43 -5.53
N VAL A 262 -1.66 -11.09 -5.66
CA VAL A 262 -2.53 -10.59 -4.60
C VAL A 262 -3.91 -11.22 -4.74
N ASP A 263 -4.49 -11.64 -3.62
CA ASP A 263 -5.74 -12.38 -3.59
C ASP A 263 -6.52 -12.12 -2.29
N ASP A 264 -7.81 -12.49 -2.27
CA ASP A 264 -8.71 -12.42 -1.10
C ASP A 264 -8.69 -11.09 -0.33
N VAL A 265 -8.61 -9.95 -1.04
CA VAL A 265 -8.51 -8.62 -0.42
C VAL A 265 -9.82 -8.24 0.27
N GLN A 266 -9.75 -8.03 1.58
CA GLN A 266 -10.88 -7.77 2.47
C GLN A 266 -10.65 -6.51 3.32
N LEU A 267 -11.76 -5.84 3.62
CA LEU A 267 -11.81 -4.70 4.54
C LEU A 267 -13.13 -4.77 5.31
N GLY A 268 -13.01 -4.97 6.62
CA GLY A 268 -14.12 -5.04 7.56
C GLY A 268 -13.83 -4.22 8.82
N ILE A 269 -14.86 -4.01 9.63
CA ILE A 269 -14.71 -3.49 11.00
C ILE A 269 -14.02 -4.56 11.83
N SER A 270 -13.11 -4.14 12.71
CA SER A 270 -12.43 -5.03 13.66
C SER A 270 -13.28 -5.21 14.93
N ASP A 271 -13.35 -6.45 15.44
CA ASP A 271 -14.04 -6.83 16.69
C ASP A 271 -13.22 -6.47 17.97
#